data_AF-A0AAV0XNZ4-F1
#
_entry.id   AF-A0AAV0XNZ4-F1
#
_cell.length_a   1.000
_cell.length_b   1.000
_cell.length_c   1.000
_cell.angle_alpha   90.00
_cell.angle_beta   90.00
_cell.angle_gamma   90.00
#
_symmetry.space_group_name_H-M   'P 1'
#
loop_
_entity.id
_entity.type
_entity.pdbx_description
1 polymer ?
#
loop_
_entity_poly.entity_id
_entity_poly.type
_entity_poly.pdbx_seq_one_letter_code
_entity_poly.pdbx_strand_id
1 'polypeptide(L)'
;MNGNHLVPDQILDYSRANGVEVLLLQEVPTSGNRLVGFDYSAVRTVLSCKEGSARAAIVVLNQDIEVVALQGLSDRHFAVASLRKRHGQAVVFVSAYFRYSIQTHIFTARLGLILDSIDQDVVIGADVNAHSPQ
;
A
#
# COMPACT_ATOMS: atom_id res chain seq x y z
N MET A 1 15.65 15.52 -15.03
CA MET A 1 15.72 15.11 -13.60
C MET A 1 15.14 13.70 -13.53
N ASN A 2 15.99 12.67 -13.44
CA ASN A 2 15.60 11.24 -13.59
C ASN A 2 15.55 10.47 -12.25
N GLY A 3 15.52 11.17 -11.11
CA GLY A 3 15.60 10.55 -9.78
C GLY A 3 14.38 9.72 -9.37
N ASN A 4 13.19 10.00 -9.95
CA ASN A 4 11.94 9.37 -9.52
C ASN A 4 11.75 7.91 -9.98
N HIS A 5 12.57 7.42 -10.91
CA HIS A 5 12.49 6.02 -11.39
C HIS A 5 13.51 5.10 -10.70
N LEU A 6 14.62 5.65 -10.20
CA LEU A 6 15.72 4.86 -9.62
C LEU A 6 15.27 4.05 -8.38
N VAL A 7 14.47 4.65 -7.51
CA VAL A 7 14.01 3.99 -6.27
C VAL A 7 13.00 2.87 -6.57
N PRO A 8 11.94 3.07 -7.38
CA PRO A 8 11.07 1.99 -7.81
C PRO A 8 11.79 0.81 -8.47
N ASP A 9 12.76 1.08 -9.36
CA ASP A 9 13.50 0.03 -10.07
C ASP A 9 14.35 -0.81 -9.10
N GLN A 10 15.03 -0.16 -8.15
CA GLN A 10 15.80 -0.84 -7.10
C GLN A 10 14.92 -1.70 -6.20
N ILE A 11 13.73 -1.19 -5.81
CA ILE A 11 12.76 -1.95 -5.02
C ILE A 11 12.32 -3.19 -5.79
N LEU A 12 12.07 -3.07 -7.10
CA LEU A 12 11.64 -4.18 -7.94
C LEU A 12 12.73 -5.25 -8.07
N ASP A 13 13.98 -4.84 -8.32
CA ASP A 13 15.10 -5.76 -8.44
C ASP A 13 15.34 -6.52 -7.12
N TYR A 14 15.33 -5.80 -5.99
CA TYR A 14 15.38 -6.41 -4.66
C TYR A 14 14.21 -7.39 -4.46
N SER A 15 12.99 -7.00 -4.83
CA SER A 15 11.79 -7.81 -4.66
C SER A 15 11.90 -9.14 -5.42
N ARG A 16 12.38 -9.09 -6.66
CA ARG A 16 12.62 -10.27 -7.49
C ARG A 16 13.69 -11.17 -6.91
N ALA A 17 14.80 -10.59 -6.46
CA ALA A 17 15.92 -11.34 -5.88
C ALA A 17 15.55 -12.05 -4.57
N ASN A 18 14.62 -11.50 -3.80
CA ASN A 18 14.24 -11.99 -2.46
C ASN A 18 12.87 -12.68 -2.41
N GLY A 19 12.21 -12.90 -3.55
CA GLY A 19 10.90 -13.56 -3.60
C GLY A 19 9.78 -12.77 -2.91
N VAL A 20 9.85 -11.44 -2.91
CA VAL A 20 8.80 -10.59 -2.34
C VAL A 20 7.57 -10.63 -3.24
N GLU A 21 6.42 -11.01 -2.68
CA GLU A 21 5.17 -11.14 -3.43
C GLU A 21 4.28 -9.89 -3.34
N VAL A 22 4.37 -9.15 -2.23
CA VAL A 22 3.53 -7.99 -1.90
C VAL A 22 4.39 -6.89 -1.28
N LEU A 23 4.21 -5.64 -1.73
CA LEU A 23 4.86 -4.46 -1.17
C LEU A 23 3.80 -3.50 -0.61
N LEU A 24 4.09 -2.95 0.57
CA LEU A 24 3.31 -1.88 1.20
C LEU A 24 4.16 -0.61 1.12
N LEU A 25 3.83 0.29 0.19
CA LEU A 25 4.63 1.47 -0.11
C LEU A 25 3.99 2.74 0.44
N GLN A 26 4.81 3.66 0.95
CA GLN A 26 4.43 4.97 1.47
C GLN A 26 5.16 6.08 0.71
N GLU A 27 4.62 7.30 0.77
CA GLU A 27 5.11 8.49 0.07
C GLU A 27 5.34 8.25 -1.44
N VAL A 28 4.42 7.51 -2.04
CA VAL A 28 4.60 7.01 -3.40
C VAL A 28 4.54 8.12 -4.46
N PRO A 29 5.43 8.11 -5.46
CA PRO A 29 5.31 8.98 -6.62
C PRO A 29 4.18 8.50 -7.53
N THR A 30 3.23 9.37 -7.83
CA THR A 30 2.16 9.08 -8.80
C THR A 30 2.19 10.02 -9.98
N SER A 31 1.82 9.51 -11.15
CA SER A 31 1.65 10.27 -12.38
C SER A 31 0.42 9.73 -13.12
N GLY A 32 -0.55 10.61 -13.44
CA GLY A 32 -1.76 10.20 -14.17
C GLY A 32 -2.52 9.03 -13.54
N ASN A 33 -2.66 9.02 -12.20
CA ASN A 33 -3.30 7.96 -11.41
C ASN A 33 -2.62 6.59 -11.47
N ARG A 34 -1.34 6.57 -11.82
CA ARG A 34 -0.50 5.37 -11.81
C ARG A 34 0.66 5.55 -10.84
N LEU A 35 1.10 4.43 -10.28
CA LEU A 35 2.31 4.37 -9.48
C LEU A 35 3.52 4.38 -10.43
N VAL A 36 4.40 5.37 -10.28
CA VAL A 36 5.59 5.50 -11.14
C VAL A 36 6.53 4.32 -10.87
N GLY A 37 6.99 3.64 -11.93
CA GLY A 37 7.90 2.49 -11.85
C GLY A 37 7.23 1.14 -11.57
N PHE A 38 5.90 1.11 -11.47
CA PHE A 38 5.11 -0.12 -11.30
C PHE A 38 3.93 -0.17 -12.30
N ASP A 39 4.03 0.55 -13.41
CA ASP A 39 2.97 0.80 -14.40
C ASP A 39 3.01 -0.14 -15.62
N TYR A 40 3.50 -1.37 -15.44
CA TYR A 40 3.57 -2.40 -16.48
C TYR A 40 2.66 -3.61 -16.17
N SER A 41 2.27 -4.35 -17.21
CA SER A 41 1.14 -5.29 -17.19
C SER A 41 1.24 -6.46 -16.20
N ALA A 42 2.44 -6.78 -15.72
CA ALA A 42 2.70 -7.89 -14.82
C ALA A 42 2.60 -7.51 -13.34
N VAL A 43 2.17 -6.29 -13.00
CA VAL A 43 2.05 -5.82 -11.62
C VAL A 43 0.65 -5.26 -11.39
N ARG A 44 0.07 -5.60 -10.25
CA ARG A 44 -1.22 -5.03 -9.81
C ARG A 44 -0.98 -4.05 -8.69
N THR A 45 -1.54 -2.86 -8.83
CA THR A 45 -1.37 -1.77 -7.86
C THR A 45 -2.71 -1.33 -7.31
N VAL A 46 -2.81 -1.21 -6.00
CA VAL A 46 -3.92 -0.54 -5.31
C VAL A 46 -3.39 0.75 -4.72
N LEU A 47 -3.78 1.88 -5.32
CA LEU A 47 -3.46 3.21 -4.80
C LEU A 47 -4.46 3.60 -3.70
N SER A 48 -3.98 4.37 -2.73
CA SER A 48 -4.81 4.92 -1.66
C SER A 48 -5.90 5.85 -2.20
N CYS A 49 -5.60 6.65 -3.24
CA CYS A 49 -6.61 7.38 -3.99
C CYS A 49 -6.30 7.47 -5.50
N LYS A 50 -7.30 7.81 -6.31
CA LYS A 50 -7.22 7.86 -7.78
C LYS A 50 -7.07 9.29 -8.35
N GLU A 51 -6.57 10.25 -7.58
CA GLU A 51 -6.51 11.67 -8.02
C GLU A 51 -5.07 12.23 -7.98
N GLY A 52 -4.07 11.38 -8.27
CA GLY A 52 -2.66 11.77 -8.24
C GLY A 52 -2.14 12.29 -6.89
N SER A 53 -2.92 12.13 -5.82
CA SER A 53 -2.55 12.57 -4.46
C SER A 53 -2.32 11.40 -3.50
N ALA A 54 -2.28 10.17 -4.02
CA ALA A 54 -2.10 8.97 -3.23
C ALA A 54 -0.77 9.04 -2.46
N ARG A 55 -0.82 8.72 -1.17
CA ARG A 55 0.35 8.68 -0.30
C ARG A 55 0.74 7.28 0.12
N ALA A 56 -0.09 6.29 -0.21
CA ALA A 56 0.21 4.89 0.03
C ALA A 56 -0.23 4.06 -1.18
N ALA A 57 0.43 2.91 -1.35
CA ALA A 57 0.04 1.92 -2.33
C ALA A 57 0.32 0.51 -1.81
N ILE A 58 -0.46 -0.44 -2.32
CA ILE A 58 -0.20 -1.87 -2.23
C ILE A 58 0.18 -2.34 -3.63
N VAL A 59 1.33 -2.99 -3.76
CA VAL A 59 1.80 -3.55 -5.02
C VAL A 59 1.86 -5.07 -4.89
N VAL A 60 1.25 -5.77 -5.82
CA VAL A 60 1.20 -7.24 -5.86
C VAL A 60 1.96 -7.71 -7.09
N LEU A 61 3.09 -8.37 -6.83
CA LEU A 61 4.04 -8.83 -7.83
C LEU A 61 3.74 -10.27 -8.29
N ASN A 62 3.24 -11.13 -7.41
CA ASN A 62 2.82 -12.48 -7.78
C ASN A 62 1.43 -12.44 -8.43
N GLN A 63 1.30 -13.01 -9.63
CA GLN A 63 0.04 -13.11 -10.39
C GLN A 63 -0.98 -14.09 -9.80
N ASP A 64 -0.55 -15.07 -9.01
CA ASP A 64 -1.41 -16.08 -8.37
C ASP A 64 -2.18 -15.56 -7.14
N ILE A 65 -1.92 -14.31 -6.73
CA ILE A 65 -2.62 -13.65 -5.63
C ILE A 65 -3.82 -12.91 -6.21
N GLU A 66 -5.04 -13.23 -5.83
CA GLU A 66 -6.20 -12.40 -6.17
C GLU A 66 -6.20 -11.12 -5.32
N VAL A 67 -6.59 -10.01 -5.94
CA VAL A 67 -6.56 -8.68 -5.31
C VAL A 67 -7.93 -8.04 -5.44
N VAL A 68 -8.54 -7.69 -4.31
CA VAL A 68 -9.79 -6.93 -4.23
C VAL A 68 -9.53 -5.63 -3.49
N ALA A 69 -9.53 -4.52 -4.23
CA ALA A 69 -9.34 -3.20 -3.63
C ALA A 69 -10.59 -2.77 -2.85
N LEU A 70 -10.42 -2.45 -1.56
CA LEU A 70 -11.50 -2.02 -0.68
C LEU A 70 -11.63 -0.49 -0.74
N GLN A 71 -12.15 0.01 -1.86
CA GLN A 71 -12.19 1.45 -2.15
C GLN A 71 -12.98 2.28 -1.12
N GLY A 72 -14.00 1.70 -0.48
CA GLY A 72 -14.75 2.37 0.61
C GLY A 72 -13.94 2.56 1.90
N LEU A 73 -12.87 1.78 2.08
CA LEU A 73 -11.96 1.88 3.22
C LEU A 73 -10.68 2.65 2.88
N SER A 74 -10.37 2.80 1.59
CA SER A 74 -9.20 3.54 1.12
C SER A 74 -9.46 5.05 1.11
N ASP A 75 -8.43 5.84 1.32
CA ASP A 75 -8.45 7.30 1.21
C ASP A 75 -7.06 7.82 0.81
N ARG A 76 -6.83 9.14 0.85
CA ARG A 76 -5.53 9.72 0.45
C ARG A 76 -4.32 9.06 1.15
N HIS A 77 -4.46 8.61 2.39
CA HIS A 77 -3.37 8.13 3.23
C HIS A 77 -3.38 6.61 3.47
N PHE A 78 -4.50 5.93 3.22
CA PHE A 78 -4.66 4.49 3.39
C PHE A 78 -5.01 3.79 2.08
N ALA A 79 -4.16 2.87 1.64
CA ALA A 79 -4.50 1.90 0.61
C ALA A 79 -4.93 0.61 1.30
N VAL A 80 -6.13 0.11 0.98
CA VAL A 80 -6.71 -1.09 1.61
C VAL A 80 -7.12 -2.10 0.55
N ALA A 81 -6.68 -3.34 0.68
CA ALA A 81 -7.04 -4.41 -0.24
C ALA A 81 -7.10 -5.77 0.45
N SER A 82 -8.06 -6.60 0.06
CA SER A 82 -8.09 -8.01 0.42
C SER A 82 -7.28 -8.80 -0.61
N LEU A 83 -6.30 -9.57 -0.12
CA LEU A 83 -5.42 -10.39 -0.93
C LEU A 83 -5.65 -11.86 -0.58
N ARG A 84 -5.70 -12.72 -1.61
CA ARG A 84 -5.92 -14.15 -1.43
C ARG A 84 -5.07 -14.96 -2.41
N LYS A 85 -4.15 -15.76 -1.90
CA LYS A 85 -3.43 -16.74 -2.73
C LYS A 85 -4.36 -17.92 -3.07
N ARG A 86 -4.11 -18.62 -4.18
CA ARG A 86 -4.88 -19.79 -4.58
C ARG A 86 -5.06 -20.79 -3.41
N HIS A 87 -6.30 -21.15 -3.11
CA HIS A 87 -6.68 -22.04 -1.99
C HIS A 87 -6.35 -21.54 -0.56
N GLY A 88 -5.88 -20.30 -0.41
CA GLY A 88 -5.64 -19.67 0.89
C GLY A 88 -6.86 -18.90 1.41
N GLN A 89 -6.78 -18.49 2.67
CA GLN A 89 -7.69 -17.53 3.26
C GLN A 89 -7.37 -16.11 2.77
N ALA A 90 -8.38 -15.25 2.75
CA ALA A 90 -8.21 -13.85 2.41
C ALA A 90 -7.66 -13.09 3.62
N VAL A 91 -6.64 -12.26 3.40
CA VAL A 91 -6.03 -11.37 4.39
C VAL A 91 -6.16 -9.95 3.87
N VAL A 92 -6.57 -9.01 4.72
CA VAL A 92 -6.61 -7.58 4.37
C VAL A 92 -5.25 -6.96 4.62
N PHE A 93 -4.71 -6.30 3.60
CA PHE A 93 -3.50 -5.51 3.70
C PHE A 93 -3.85 -4.03 3.73
N VAL A 94 -3.18 -3.31 4.63
CA VAL A 94 -3.28 -1.85 4.77
C VAL A 94 -1.88 -1.27 4.61
N SER A 95 -1.69 -0.43 3.59
CA SER A 95 -0.52 0.46 3.51
C SER A 95 -0.94 1.85 3.92
N ALA A 96 -0.22 2.44 4.89
CA ALA A 96 -0.58 3.73 5.48
C ALA A 96 0.60 4.71 5.55
N TYR A 97 0.34 5.99 5.28
CA TYR A 97 1.33 7.05 5.45
C TYR A 97 0.79 8.16 6.36
N PHE A 98 1.31 8.21 7.58
CA PHE A 98 0.94 9.21 8.58
C PHE A 98 1.81 10.42 8.34
N ARG A 99 1.31 11.35 7.52
CA ARG A 99 2.07 12.54 7.16
C ARG A 99 2.49 13.31 8.41
N TYR A 100 3.78 13.56 8.56
CA TYR A 100 4.37 14.25 9.72
C TYR A 100 3.67 15.56 10.11
N SER A 101 3.16 16.32 9.14
CA SER A 101 2.48 17.60 9.38
C SER A 101 1.02 17.48 9.85
N ILE A 102 0.50 16.26 10.05
CA ILE A 102 -0.87 15.98 10.48
C ILE A 102 -0.80 15.21 11.79
N GLN A 103 -1.69 15.54 12.73
CA GLN A 103 -1.69 14.92 14.05
C GLN A 103 -1.98 13.41 13.97
N THR A 104 -1.11 12.60 14.59
CA THR A 104 -1.16 11.13 14.57
C THR A 104 -2.53 10.56 14.95
N HIS A 105 -3.24 11.19 15.89
CA HIS A 105 -4.54 10.73 16.37
C HIS A 105 -5.62 10.65 15.26
N ILE A 106 -5.51 11.50 14.23
CA ILE A 106 -6.43 11.49 13.08
C ILE A 106 -6.26 10.18 12.30
N PHE A 107 -5.02 9.75 12.11
CA PHE A 107 -4.71 8.51 11.40
C PHE A 107 -5.06 7.28 12.24
N THR A 108 -4.81 7.29 13.55
CA THR A 108 -5.16 6.15 14.41
C THR A 108 -6.67 5.99 14.55
N ALA A 109 -7.44 7.09 14.64
CA ALA A 109 -8.90 7.05 14.62
C ALA A 109 -9.42 6.48 13.29
N ARG A 110 -8.84 6.91 12.16
CA ARG A 110 -9.19 6.37 10.84
C ARG A 110 -8.85 4.88 10.72
N LEU A 111 -7.69 4.46 11.20
CA LEU A 111 -7.28 3.06 11.21
C LEU A 111 -8.25 2.22 12.05
N GLY A 112 -8.69 2.72 13.21
CA GLY A 112 -9.73 2.07 14.02
C GLY A 112 -11.00 1.78 13.22
N LEU A 113 -11.54 2.78 12.52
CA LEU A 113 -12.72 2.62 11.67
C LEU A 113 -12.53 1.59 10.53
N ILE A 114 -11.33 1.52 9.96
CA ILE A 114 -10.99 0.51 8.95
C ILE A 114 -11.04 -0.88 9.58
N LEU A 115 -10.41 -1.07 10.74
CA LEU A 115 -10.35 -2.36 11.44
C LEU A 115 -11.74 -2.81 11.93
N ASP A 116 -12.57 -1.88 12.41
CA ASP A 116 -13.94 -2.18 12.83
C ASP A 116 -14.85 -2.63 11.67
N SER A 117 -14.42 -2.38 10.42
CA SER A 117 -15.16 -2.74 9.20
C SER A 117 -14.65 -4.03 8.55
N ILE A 118 -13.68 -4.73 9.17
CA ILE A 118 -13.00 -5.91 8.61
C ILE A 118 -13.14 -7.09 9.57
N ASP A 119 -13.66 -8.21 9.05
CA ASP A 119 -13.78 -9.47 9.81
C ASP A 119 -12.61 -10.45 9.56
N GLN A 120 -11.72 -10.13 8.61
CA GLN A 120 -10.58 -10.98 8.23
C GLN A 120 -9.30 -10.60 8.98
N ASP A 121 -8.28 -11.47 8.92
CA ASP A 121 -6.94 -11.14 9.39
C ASP A 121 -6.38 -9.91 8.65
N VAL A 122 -5.67 -9.05 9.37
CA VAL A 122 -5.14 -7.78 8.85
C VAL A 122 -3.63 -7.69 9.01
N VAL A 123 -2.94 -7.29 7.95
CA VAL A 123 -1.52 -6.90 7.95
C VAL A 123 -1.43 -5.40 7.67
N ILE A 124 -0.72 -4.67 8.54
CA ILE A 124 -0.58 -3.21 8.45
C ILE A 124 0.90 -2.86 8.27
N GLY A 125 1.22 -2.17 7.18
CA GLY A 125 2.50 -1.50 6.96
C GLY A 125 2.28 0.01 7.00
N ALA A 126 2.90 0.68 7.96
CA ALA A 126 2.69 2.12 8.15
C ALA A 126 4.02 2.85 8.39
N ASP A 127 4.23 3.95 7.67
CA ASP A 127 5.14 4.99 8.13
C ASP A 127 4.34 5.92 9.03
N VAL A 128 4.59 5.79 10.34
CA VAL A 128 3.85 6.51 11.38
C VAL A 128 4.45 7.87 11.74
N ASN A 129 5.67 8.18 11.25
CA ASN A 129 6.41 9.40 11.61
C ASN A 129 6.44 9.68 13.13
N ALA A 130 6.47 8.62 13.93
CA ALA A 130 6.44 8.66 15.39
C ALA A 130 7.48 7.71 15.95
N HIS A 131 7.96 8.02 17.15
CA HIS A 131 8.89 7.19 17.89
C HIS A 131 8.20 6.66 19.12
N SER A 132 8.30 5.35 19.34
CA SER A 132 7.96 4.73 20.62
C SER A 132 9.20 3.99 21.11
N PRO A 133 9.81 4.38 22.23
CA PRO A 133 10.66 3.45 22.96
C PRO A 133 9.78 2.32 23.50
N GLN A 134 10.35 1.12 23.59
CA GLN A 134 9.84 0.08 24.49
C GLN A 134 10.34 0.38 25.90
#